data_AF-Q2HPL3-F1
#
_entry.id   AF-Q2HPL3-F1
#
_cell.length_a   1.000
_cell.length_b   1.000
_cell.length_c   1.000
_cell.angle_alpha   90.00
_cell.angle_beta   90.00
_cell.angle_gamma   90.00
#
_symmetry.space_group_name_H-M   'P 1'
#
loop_
_entity.id
_entity.type
_entity.pdbx_description
1 polymer ?
#
loop_
_entity_poly.entity_id
_entity_poly.type
_entity_poly.pdbx_seq_one_letter_code
_entity_poly.pdbx_strand_id
1 'polypeptide(L)' 'MAAVFKTKSSFLKLWGLLAVVLAVAVGVKGNSEGDALYALRRSLSDPGNVLQSWDPNLVNPCTWFHVTC' A
#
# COMPACT_ATOMS: atom_id res chain seq x y z
N MET A 1 37.57 23.67 4.25
CA MET A 1 36.75 23.96 3.05
C MET A 1 36.08 22.71 2.46
N ALA A 2 36.67 21.51 2.56
CA ALA A 2 36.06 20.26 2.05
C ALA A 2 34.76 19.80 2.77
N ALA A 3 34.60 20.11 4.07
CA ALA A 3 33.42 19.70 4.85
C ALA A 3 32.12 20.37 4.39
N VAL A 4 32.17 21.65 3.99
CA VAL A 4 30.99 22.43 3.52
C VAL A 4 30.44 21.87 2.20
N PHE A 5 31.31 21.38 1.31
CA PHE A 5 30.91 20.78 0.04
C PHE A 5 30.29 19.39 0.22
N LYS A 6 30.81 18.60 1.17
CA LYS A 6 30.30 17.26 1.50
C LYS A 6 28.89 17.32 2.08
N THR A 7 28.62 18.32 2.91
CA THR A 7 27.29 18.59 3.47
C THR A 7 26.27 18.96 2.40
N LYS A 8 26.57 19.89 1.48
CA LYS A 8 25.68 20.24 0.35
C LYS A 8 25.41 19.06 -0.60
N SER A 9 26.43 18.24 -0.89
CA SER A 9 26.30 17.05 -1.73
C SER A 9 25.45 15.96 -1.04
N SER A 10 25.59 15.76 0.28
CA SER A 10 24.75 14.84 1.03
C SER A 10 23.29 15.29 1.09
N PHE A 11 23.03 16.59 1.24
CA PHE A 11 21.67 17.13 1.20
C PHE A 11 21.00 16.92 -0.16
N LEU A 12 21.70 17.20 -1.28
CA LEU A 12 21.16 16.94 -2.62
C LEU A 12 20.86 15.45 -2.85
N LYS A 13 21.69 14.54 -2.33
CA LYS A 13 21.46 13.10 -2.43
C LYS A 13 20.26 12.64 -1.62
N LEU A 14 20.11 13.12 -0.39
CA LEU A 14 18.97 12.81 0.46
C LEU A 14 17.66 13.31 -0.18
N TRP A 15 17.69 14.53 -0.72
CA TRP A 15 16.54 15.14 -1.35
C TRP A 15 16.18 14.46 -2.68
N GLY A 16 17.19 14.06 -3.46
CA GLY A 16 17.00 13.25 -4.66
C GLY A 16 16.39 11.87 -4.35
N LEU A 17 16.87 11.18 -3.32
CA LEU A 17 16.29 9.91 -2.86
C LEU A 17 14.85 10.08 -2.37
N LEU A 18 14.57 11.12 -1.58
CA LEU A 18 13.22 11.42 -1.12
C LEU A 18 12.27 11.72 -2.29
N ALA A 19 12.73 12.50 -3.27
CA ALA A 19 11.95 12.82 -4.48
C ALA A 19 11.62 11.55 -5.28
N VAL A 20 12.56 10.63 -5.43
CA VAL A 20 12.33 9.33 -6.09
C VAL A 20 11.33 8.49 -5.31
N VAL A 21 11.45 8.38 -3.98
CA VAL A 21 10.49 7.64 -3.14
C VAL A 21 9.09 8.22 -3.26
N LEU A 22 8.95 9.54 -3.19
CA LEU A 22 7.66 10.23 -3.34
C LEU A 22 7.06 10.02 -4.73
N ALA A 23 7.87 10.11 -5.79
CA ALA A 23 7.41 9.87 -7.16
C ALA A 23 6.88 8.44 -7.35
N VAL A 24 7.55 7.44 -6.77
CA VAL A 24 7.10 6.04 -6.80
C VAL A 24 5.82 5.84 -5.97
N ALA A 25 5.70 6.51 -4.82
CA ALA A 25 4.52 6.41 -3.96
C ALA A 25 3.24 7.02 -4.55
N VAL A 26 3.34 8.02 -5.43
CA VAL A 26 2.15 8.62 -6.09
C VAL A 26 1.58 7.71 -7.19
N GLY A 27 2.38 6.79 -7.74
CA GLY A 27 1.96 5.89 -8.83
C GLY A 27 1.18 4.65 -8.40
N VAL A 28 1.14 4.33 -7.10
CA VAL A 28 0.43 3.15 -6.62
C VAL A 28 -1.07 3.45 -6.46
N LYS A 29 -1.91 2.68 -7.14
CA LYS A 29 -3.36 2.67 -6.89
C LYS A 29 -3.65 1.64 -5.81
N GLY A 30 -4.21 2.08 -4.68
CA GLY A 30 -4.70 1.20 -3.64
C GLY A 30 -5.96 0.45 -4.08
N ASN A 31 -6.20 -0.73 -3.50
CA ASN A 31 -7.41 -1.51 -3.71
C ASN A 31 -8.48 -1.08 -2.69
N SER A 32 -9.09 0.10 -2.90
CA SER A 32 -10.05 0.67 -1.94
C SER A 32 -11.29 -0.19 -1.73
N GLU A 33 -11.73 -0.93 -2.76
CA GLU A 33 -12.85 -1.86 -2.68
C GLU A 33 -12.50 -3.07 -1.79
N GLY A 34 -11.31 -3.63 -2.00
CA GLY A 34 -10.77 -4.69 -1.15
C GLY A 34 -10.58 -4.24 0.29
N ASP A 35 -10.07 -3.04 0.53
CA ASP A 35 -9.90 -2.48 1.88
C ASP A 35 -11.25 -2.34 2.61
N ALA A 36 -12.29 -1.85 1.92
CA ALA A 36 -13.63 -1.71 2.48
C ALA A 36 -14.26 -3.07 2.83
N LEU A 37 -14.15 -4.05 1.94
CA LEU A 37 -14.63 -5.41 2.17
C LEU A 37 -13.86 -6.10 3.30
N TYR A 38 -12.54 -5.90 3.38
CA TYR A 38 -11.75 -6.48 4.45
C TYR A 38 -12.06 -5.84 5.82
N ALA A 39 -12.37 -4.55 5.86
CA ALA A 39 -12.91 -3.90 7.05
C ALA A 39 -14.25 -4.51 7.48
N LEU A 40 -15.15 -4.81 6.54
CA LEU A 40 -16.41 -5.52 6.81
C LEU A 40 -16.16 -6.93 7.36
N ARG A 41 -15.24 -7.71 6.78
CA ARG A 41 -14.88 -9.04 7.31
C ARG A 41 -14.49 -8.96 8.78
N ARG A 42 -13.70 -7.95 9.17
CA ARG A 42 -13.23 -7.79 10.56
C ARG A 42 -14.32 -7.36 11.53
N SER A 43 -15.41 -6.75 11.06
CA SER A 43 -16.53 -6.37 11.92
C SER A 43 -17.55 -7.49 12.11
N LEU A 44 -17.43 -8.59 11.37
CA LEU A 44 -18.34 -9.75 11.43
C LEU A 44 -17.72 -10.90 12.22
N SER A 45 -18.55 -11.59 13.04
CA SER A 45 -18.23 -12.93 13.52
C SER A 45 -18.50 -13.93 12.40
N ASP A 46 -17.44 -14.55 11.88
CA ASP A 46 -17.50 -15.54 10.80
C ASP A 46 -17.13 -16.95 11.31
N PRO A 47 -18.01 -17.61 12.09
CA PRO A 47 -17.71 -18.94 12.65
C PRO A 47 -17.57 -20.03 11.58
N GLY A 48 -18.08 -19.80 10.38
CA GLY A 48 -18.01 -20.72 9.24
C GLY A 48 -16.79 -20.51 8.34
N ASN A 49 -15.96 -19.50 8.60
CA ASN A 49 -14.86 -19.09 7.71
C ASN A 49 -15.32 -18.83 6.26
N VAL A 50 -16.55 -18.36 6.06
CA VAL A 50 -17.13 -18.11 4.74
C VAL A 50 -16.35 -16.99 4.02
N LEU A 51 -15.81 -16.03 4.77
CA LEU A 51 -15.04 -14.90 4.25
C LEU A 51 -13.52 -15.17 4.24
N GLN A 52 -13.09 -16.43 4.38
CA GLN A 52 -11.66 -16.78 4.45
C GLN A 52 -10.88 -16.32 3.21
N SER A 53 -11.49 -16.35 2.03
CA SER A 53 -10.85 -15.95 0.77
C SER A 53 -10.63 -14.43 0.64
N TRP A 54 -11.20 -13.62 1.54
CA TRP A 54 -11.07 -12.16 1.50
C TRP A 54 -9.71 -11.75 2.07
N ASP A 55 -8.66 -11.95 1.29
CA ASP A 55 -7.26 -11.67 1.65
C ASP A 55 -6.84 -10.27 1.18
N PRO A 56 -6.49 -9.34 2.09
CA PRO A 56 -6.11 -7.96 1.76
C PRO A 56 -4.82 -7.84 0.96
N ASN A 57 -4.00 -8.88 0.89
CA ASN A 57 -2.77 -8.87 0.09
C ASN A 57 -3.04 -9.13 -1.40
N LEU A 58 -4.24 -9.60 -1.74
CA LEU A 58 -4.64 -9.77 -3.14
C LEU A 58 -5.09 -8.42 -3.71
N VAL A 59 -4.52 -8.09 -4.87
CA VAL A 59 -4.78 -6.82 -5.56
C VAL A 59 -6.22 -6.73 -6.09
N ASN A 60 -6.88 -7.86 -6.34
CA ASN A 60 -8.19 -7.89 -6.98
C ASN A 60 -9.22 -8.61 -6.09
N PRO A 61 -10.27 -7.92 -5.60
CA PRO A 61 -11.31 -8.53 -4.78
C PRO A 61 -12.27 -9.40 -5.60
N CYS A 62 -12.30 -9.29 -6.94
CA CYS A 62 -13.14 -10.14 -7.80
C CYS A 62 -12.79 -11.64 -7.72
N THR A 63 -11.61 -11.98 -7.19
CA THR A 63 -11.22 -13.38 -6.99
C THR A 63 -11.69 -13.92 -5.63
N TRP A 64 -12.31 -13.10 -4.79
CA TRP A 64 -12.82 -13.52 -3.50
C TRP A 64 -14.19 -14.21 -3.65
N PHE A 65 -14.44 -15.23 -2.84
CA PHE A 65 -15.76 -15.85 -2.78
C PHE A 65 -16.82 -14.85 -2.33
N HIS A 66 -18.02 -14.99 -2.90
CA HIS A 66 -19.17 -14.13 -2.66
C HIS A 66 -18.97 -12.66 -3.08
N VAL A 67 -17.94 -12.37 -3.88
CA VAL A 67 -17.75 -11.07 -4.57
C VAL A 67 -18.02 -11.27 -6.06
N THR A 68 -18.73 -10.32 -6.66
CA THR A 68 -18.95 -10.29 -8.11
C THR A 68 -18.56 -8.91 -8.61
N CYS A 69 -17.81 -8.94 -9.70
CA CYS A 69 -17.51 -7.82 -10.56
C CYS A 69 -18.22 -8.10 -11.90
#